data_AF-A0A7V5PQT5-F1
#
_entry.id   AF-A0A7V5PQT5-F1
#
_cell.length_a   1.000
_cell.length_b   1.000
_cell.length_c   1.000
_cell.angle_alpha   90.00
_cell.angle_beta   90.00
_cell.angle_gamma   90.00
#
_symmetry.space_group_name_H-M   'P 1'
#
loop_
_entity.id
_entity.type
_entity.pdbx_description
1 polymer ?
#
loop_
_entity_poly.entity_id
_entity_poly.type
_entity_poly.pdbx_seq_one_letter_code
_entity_poly.pdbx_strand_id
1 'polypeptide(L)'
;FFFFGIADNLRVILTPEINHSGHVFLFTSLASQVMSNVPATLLFAEFTSNWHALLWGANVGGFGSLFGSFANLIAYKIYVTHEGLNHSGGFTIRFALLGYAALFVAMGLYFVLYRMNALL
;
A
#
# COMPACT_ATOMS: atom_id res chain seq x y z
N PHE A 1 -10.73 10.26 15.91
CA PHE A 1 -10.23 9.97 17.27
C PHE A 1 -9.40 8.69 17.33
N PHE A 2 -9.91 7.50 17.00
CA PHE A 2 -9.11 6.25 17.01
C PHE A 2 -7.91 6.26 16.05
N PHE A 3 -8.11 6.76 14.83
CA PHE A 3 -7.06 6.86 13.80
C PHE A 3 -5.92 7.79 14.20
N PHE A 4 -6.24 8.93 14.83
CA PHE A 4 -5.26 9.89 15.33
C PHE A 4 -4.46 9.35 16.52
N GLY A 5 -5.10 8.61 17.44
CA GLY A 5 -4.38 7.98 18.55
C GLY A 5 -3.41 6.87 18.13
N ILE A 6 -3.74 6.10 17.08
CA ILE A 6 -2.80 5.14 16.48
C ILE A 6 -1.68 5.89 15.75
N ALA A 7 -2.00 6.97 15.04
CA ALA A 7 -1.03 7.81 14.35
C ALA A 7 0.00 8.41 15.31
N ASP A 8 -0.44 8.96 16.44
CA ASP A 8 0.44 9.57 17.44
C ASP A 8 1.37 8.53 18.11
N ASN A 9 0.88 7.31 18.35
CA ASN A 9 1.72 6.23 18.90
C ASN A 9 2.71 5.69 17.85
N LEU A 10 2.26 5.54 16.60
CA LEU A 10 3.13 5.15 15.49
C LEU A 10 4.19 6.22 15.23
N ARG A 11 3.86 7.51 15.37
CA ARG A 11 4.83 8.60 15.28
C ARG A 11 5.97 8.38 16.25
N VAL A 12 5.70 8.17 17.53
CA VAL A 12 6.75 8.02 18.55
C VAL A 12 7.66 6.82 18.25
N ILE A 13 7.11 5.74 17.71
CA ILE A 13 7.86 4.51 17.39
C ILE A 13 8.62 4.62 16.07
N LEU A 14 8.03 5.24 15.05
CA LEU A 14 8.57 5.26 13.69
C LEU A 14 9.50 6.45 13.46
N THR A 15 9.26 7.63 14.05
CA THR A 15 10.07 8.84 13.81
C THR A 15 11.59 8.63 13.95
N PRO A 16 12.11 7.82 14.90
CA PRO A 16 13.54 7.53 14.98
C PRO A 16 14.10 6.75 13.78
N GLU A 17 13.28 5.95 13.09
CA GLU A 17 13.71 5.03 12.03
C GLU A 17 13.44 5.53 10.58
N ILE A 18 12.57 6.52 10.35
CA ILE A 18 12.12 6.91 8.98
C ILE A 18 13.03 7.88 8.21
N ASN A 19 14.33 7.88 8.45
CA ASN A 19 15.25 8.75 7.69
C ASN A 19 15.63 8.20 6.31
N HIS A 20 15.46 6.90 6.08
CA HIS A 20 15.79 6.26 4.79
C HIS A 20 14.57 6.04 3.90
N SER A 21 14.72 6.34 2.60
CA SER A 21 13.69 6.14 1.57
C SER A 21 13.09 4.73 1.58
N GLY A 22 13.91 3.70 1.84
CA GLY A 22 13.45 2.32 1.91
C GLY A 22 12.48 2.06 3.05
N HIS A 23 12.69 2.65 4.23
CA HIS A 23 11.78 2.51 5.37
C HIS A 23 10.46 3.24 5.11
N VAL A 24 10.52 4.45 4.55
CA VAL A 24 9.32 5.21 4.14
C VAL A 24 8.48 4.37 3.19
N PHE A 25 9.11 3.80 2.15
CA PHE A 25 8.44 2.97 1.17
C PHE A 25 7.79 1.73 1.81
N LEU A 26 8.54 0.96 2.59
CA LEU A 26 8.06 -0.28 3.20
C LEU A 26 6.92 -0.03 4.19
N PHE A 27 7.08 0.91 5.11
CA PHE A 27 6.05 1.18 6.12
C PHE A 27 4.77 1.75 5.49
N THR A 28 4.88 2.67 4.53
CA THR A 28 3.71 3.20 3.83
C THR A 28 3.01 2.12 3.01
N SER A 29 3.77 1.22 2.37
CA SER A 29 3.19 0.10 1.62
C SER A 29 2.46 -0.90 2.51
N LEU A 30 3.04 -1.27 3.65
CA LEU A 30 2.40 -2.16 4.63
C LEU A 30 1.15 -1.51 5.24
N ALA A 31 1.20 -0.22 5.55
CA ALA A 31 0.03 0.50 6.05
C ALA A 31 -1.08 0.55 5.00
N SER A 32 -0.75 0.87 3.74
CA SER A 32 -1.71 0.95 2.64
C SER A 32 -2.45 -0.38 2.40
N GLN A 33 -1.85 -1.53 2.70
CA GLN A 33 -2.52 -2.83 2.60
C GLN A 33 -3.71 -2.99 3.55
N VAL A 34 -3.66 -2.30 4.70
CA VAL A 34 -4.66 -2.40 5.78
C VAL A 34 -5.68 -1.27 5.69
N MET A 35 -5.23 -0.04 5.43
CA MET A 35 -6.09 1.15 5.50
C MET A 35 -6.41 1.80 4.16
N SER A 36 -5.86 1.32 3.05
CA SER A 36 -5.85 1.96 1.72
C SER A 36 -4.81 3.07 1.51
N ASN A 37 -4.49 3.30 0.24
CA ASN A 37 -3.51 4.24 -0.28
C ASN A 37 -3.69 5.70 0.20
N VAL A 38 -4.92 6.23 0.19
CA VAL A 38 -5.18 7.62 0.61
C VAL A 38 -4.89 7.87 2.09
N PRO A 39 -5.53 7.18 3.06
CA PRO A 39 -5.27 7.42 4.48
C PRO A 39 -3.84 7.01 4.90
N ALA A 40 -3.23 6.01 4.26
CA ALA A 40 -1.82 5.68 4.50
C ALA A 40 -0.89 6.84 4.08
N THR A 41 -1.15 7.46 2.92
CA THR A 41 -0.38 8.64 2.48
C THR A 41 -0.52 9.79 3.47
N LEU A 42 -1.75 10.09 3.91
CA LEU A 42 -2.00 11.18 4.85
C LEU A 42 -1.34 10.94 6.21
N LEU A 43 -1.36 9.70 6.70
CA LEU A 43 -0.71 9.30 7.95
C LEU A 43 0.81 9.50 7.90
N PHE A 44 1.46 9.01 6.84
CA PHE A 44 2.92 9.03 6.75
C PHE A 44 3.50 10.36 6.25
N ALA A 45 2.69 11.21 5.61
CA ALA A 45 3.10 12.55 5.17
C ALA A 45 3.59 13.44 6.34
N GLU A 46 3.10 13.20 7.57
CA GLU A 46 3.56 13.95 8.76
C GLU A 46 4.90 13.45 9.32
N PHE A 47 5.42 12.31 8.83
CA PHE A 47 6.62 11.67 9.35
C PHE A 47 7.81 11.66 8.38
N THR A 48 7.64 12.14 7.15
CA THR A 48 8.72 12.15 6.16
C THR A 48 8.57 13.29 5.15
N SER A 49 9.71 13.85 4.72
CA SER A 49 9.77 14.77 3.57
C SER A 49 10.02 14.04 2.24
N ASN A 50 10.25 12.72 2.27
CA ASN A 50 10.53 11.92 1.09
C ASN A 50 9.23 11.53 0.38
N TRP A 51 8.64 12.50 -0.31
CA TRP A 51 7.38 12.35 -1.01
C TRP A 51 7.44 11.26 -2.10
N HIS A 52 8.59 11.04 -2.74
CA HIS A 52 8.76 9.98 -3.74
C HIS A 52 8.56 8.60 -3.12
N ALA A 53 9.30 8.28 -2.05
CA ALA A 53 9.19 6.99 -1.39
C ALA A 53 7.80 6.78 -0.78
N LEU A 54 7.21 7.85 -0.24
CA LEU A 54 5.86 7.86 0.31
C LEU A 54 4.81 7.47 -0.75
N LEU A 55 4.79 8.19 -1.88
CA LEU A 55 3.80 7.94 -2.94
C LEU A 55 4.01 6.57 -3.60
N TRP A 56 5.25 6.14 -3.79
CA TRP A 56 5.55 4.80 -4.27
C TRP A 56 5.05 3.74 -3.28
N GLY A 57 5.33 3.90 -1.99
CA GLY A 57 4.90 2.97 -0.95
C GLY A 57 3.37 2.85 -0.90
N ALA A 58 2.67 3.98 -0.82
CA ALA A 58 1.21 4.00 -0.77
C ALA A 58 0.56 3.37 -2.00
N ASN A 59 1.05 3.68 -3.21
CA ASN A 59 0.47 3.10 -4.43
C ASN A 59 0.77 1.60 -4.57
N VAL A 60 2.00 1.17 -4.29
CA VAL A 60 2.39 -0.25 -4.35
C VAL A 60 1.64 -1.08 -3.32
N GLY A 61 1.47 -0.54 -2.10
CA GLY A 61 0.66 -1.18 -1.06
C GLY A 61 -0.83 -1.28 -1.40
N GLY A 62 -1.32 -0.54 -2.41
CA GLY A 62 -2.72 -0.61 -2.84
C GLY A 62 -3.08 -1.82 -3.70
N PHE A 63 -2.09 -2.61 -4.15
CA PHE A 63 -2.33 -3.76 -5.04
C PHE A 63 -2.73 -5.04 -4.33
N GLY A 64 -2.17 -5.34 -3.17
CA GLY A 64 -2.22 -6.70 -2.60
C GLY A 64 -3.61 -7.12 -2.12
N SER A 65 -4.14 -6.43 -1.11
CA SER A 65 -5.41 -6.78 -0.49
C SER A 65 -6.60 -6.17 -1.22
N LEU A 66 -7.76 -6.84 -1.14
CA LEU A 66 -9.03 -6.29 -1.66
C LEU A 66 -9.38 -4.93 -1.02
N PHE A 67 -8.99 -4.75 0.24
CA PHE A 67 -9.21 -3.51 1.01
C PHE A 67 -8.06 -2.51 0.85
N GLY A 68 -7.01 -2.87 0.10
CA GLY A 68 -5.82 -2.05 -0.10
C GLY A 68 -6.06 -0.82 -0.98
N SER A 69 -7.14 -0.83 -1.78
CA SER A 69 -7.55 0.36 -2.52
C SER A 69 -9.04 0.38 -2.83
N PHE A 70 -9.58 1.59 -3.01
CA PHE A 70 -10.93 1.77 -3.54
C PHE A 70 -11.09 1.20 -4.96
N ALA A 71 -10.03 1.23 -5.78
CA ALA A 71 -10.05 0.63 -7.11
C ALA A 71 -10.31 -0.88 -7.05
N ASN A 72 -9.67 -1.59 -6.09
CA ASN A 72 -9.91 -3.01 -5.87
C ASN A 72 -11.35 -3.29 -5.43
N LEU A 73 -11.89 -2.49 -4.51
CA LEU A 73 -13.27 -2.61 -4.06
C LEU A 73 -14.28 -2.33 -5.18
N ILE A 74 -14.02 -1.33 -6.03
CA ILE A 74 -14.88 -1.02 -7.18
C ILE A 74 -14.85 -2.18 -8.18
N ALA A 75 -13.67 -2.68 -8.56
CA ALA A 75 -13.54 -3.81 -9.47
C ALA A 75 -14.26 -5.06 -8.94
N TYR A 76 -14.09 -5.35 -7.65
CA TYR A 76 -14.78 -6.46 -6.99
C TYR A 76 -16.29 -6.29 -6.99
N LYS A 77 -16.78 -5.08 -6.66
CA LYS A 77 -18.21 -4.76 -6.65
C LYS A 77 -18.82 -4.89 -8.04
N ILE A 78 -18.13 -4.44 -9.09
CA ILE A 78 -18.59 -4.58 -10.47
C ILE A 78 -18.76 -6.07 -10.82
N TYR A 79 -17.76 -6.90 -10.50
CA TYR A 79 -17.80 -8.33 -10.79
C TYR A 79 -18.98 -9.02 -10.09
N VAL A 80 -19.11 -8.84 -8.77
CA VAL A 80 -20.20 -9.47 -7.99
C VAL A 80 -21.58 -9.01 -8.46
N THR A 81 -21.70 -7.76 -8.92
CA THR A 81 -22.97 -7.22 -9.45
C THR A 81 -23.35 -7.84 -10.80
N HIS A 82 -22.39 -8.18 -11.66
CA HIS A 82 -22.66 -8.72 -13.00
C HIS A 82 -22.80 -10.25 -13.00
N GLU A 83 -21.97 -10.98 -12.25
CA GLU A 83 -21.87 -12.45 -12.32
C GLU A 83 -22.66 -13.17 -11.21
N GLY A 84 -23.15 -12.43 -10.20
CA GLY A 84 -23.82 -12.99 -9.03
C GLY A 84 -22.87 -13.71 -8.05
N LEU A 85 -23.38 -14.05 -6.86
CA LEU A 85 -22.55 -14.57 -5.76
C LEU A 85 -22.05 -16.01 -5.98
N ASN A 86 -22.68 -16.79 -6.86
CA ASN A 86 -22.42 -18.22 -7.04
C ASN A 86 -21.02 -18.55 -7.59
N HIS A 87 -20.36 -17.62 -8.29
CA HIS A 87 -19.00 -17.81 -8.82
C HIS A 87 -17.96 -16.82 -8.22
N SER A 88 -18.29 -16.19 -7.08
CA SER A 88 -17.47 -15.12 -6.49
C SER A 88 -16.14 -15.60 -5.89
N GLY A 89 -16.12 -16.75 -5.20
CA GLY A 89 -14.93 -17.21 -4.48
C GLY A 89 -13.70 -17.46 -5.37
N GLY A 90 -13.89 -18.08 -6.53
CA GLY A 90 -12.80 -18.35 -7.47
C GLY A 90 -12.19 -17.08 -8.07
N PHE A 91 -13.04 -16.07 -8.34
CA PHE A 91 -12.59 -14.76 -8.77
C PHE A 91 -11.83 -14.04 -7.65
N THR A 92 -12.36 -14.02 -6.42
CA THR A 92 -11.70 -13.41 -5.25
C THR A 92 -10.28 -13.92 -5.06
N ILE A 93 -10.08 -15.24 -5.15
CA ILE A 93 -8.75 -15.85 -4.99
C ILE A 93 -7.81 -15.42 -6.11
N ARG A 94 -8.25 -15.49 -7.38
CA ARG A 94 -7.43 -15.08 -8.53
C ARG A 94 -7.09 -13.58 -8.48
N PHE A 95 -8.07 -12.77 -8.12
CA PHE A 95 -7.91 -11.33 -7.96
C PHE A 95 -6.88 -10.99 -6.87
N ALA A 96 -6.98 -11.65 -5.71
CA ALA A 96 -6.01 -11.48 -4.62
C ALA A 96 -4.61 -11.97 -5.03
N LEU A 97 -4.50 -13.12 -5.68
CA LEU A 97 -3.21 -13.66 -6.15
C LEU A 97 -2.52 -12.71 -7.13
N LEU A 98 -3.25 -12.18 -8.11
CA LEU A 98 -2.73 -11.18 -9.05
C LEU A 98 -2.35 -9.88 -8.34
N GLY A 99 -3.16 -9.44 -7.37
CA GLY A 99 -2.87 -8.27 -6.54
C GLY A 99 -1.57 -8.40 -5.75
N TYR A 100 -1.37 -9.52 -5.05
CA TYR A 100 -0.14 -9.79 -4.32
C TYR A 100 1.07 -9.97 -5.26
N ALA A 101 0.87 -10.62 -6.42
CA ALA A 101 1.93 -10.72 -7.43
C ALA A 101 2.36 -9.32 -7.92
N ALA A 102 1.41 -8.44 -8.25
CA ALA A 102 1.68 -7.06 -8.64
C ALA A 102 2.38 -6.27 -7.53
N LEU A 103 1.99 -6.47 -6.27
CA LEU A 103 2.65 -5.87 -5.11
C LEU A 103 4.13 -6.28 -5.03
N PHE A 104 4.44 -7.57 -5.08
CA PHE A 104 5.83 -8.03 -4.98
C PHE A 104 6.68 -7.59 -6.17
N VAL A 105 6.11 -7.61 -7.38
CA VAL A 105 6.80 -7.10 -8.59
C VAL A 105 7.10 -5.60 -8.45
N ALA A 106 6.12 -4.80 -8.01
CA ALA A 106 6.31 -3.37 -7.86
C ALA A 106 7.25 -3.01 -6.69
N MET A 107 7.25 -3.78 -5.61
CA MET A 107 8.26 -3.68 -4.54
C MET A 107 9.67 -3.94 -5.07
N GLY A 108 9.85 -5.04 -5.83
CA GLY A 108 11.13 -5.35 -6.46
C GLY A 108 11.60 -4.24 -7.39
N LEU A 109 10.69 -3.71 -8.23
CA LEU A 109 10.97 -2.61 -9.14
C LEU A 109 11.44 -1.35 -8.39
N TYR A 110 10.78 -0.98 -7.29
CA TYR A 110 11.20 0.15 -6.47
C TYR A 110 12.65 -0.01 -5.98
N PHE A 111 13.02 -1.18 -5.43
CA PHE A 111 14.37 -1.41 -4.94
C PHE A 111 15.42 -1.44 -6.05
N VAL A 112 15.08 -1.96 -7.24
CA VAL A 112 15.97 -1.90 -8.41
C VAL A 112 16.22 -0.45 -8.83
N LEU A 113 15.15 0.35 -8.98
CA LEU A 113 15.26 1.76 -9.35
C LEU A 113 16.00 2.58 -8.28
N TYR A 114 15.74 2.30 -7.00
CA TYR A 114 16.42 2.95 -5.90
C TYR A 114 17.92 2.63 -5.88
N ARG A 115 18.30 1.37 -6.11
CA ARG A 115 19.71 0.96 -6.24
C ARG A 115 20.38 1.66 -7.43
N MET A 116 19.70 1.81 -8.57
CA MET A 116 20.23 2.51 -9.73
C MET A 116 20.49 3.99 -9.44
N ASN A 117 19.56 4.67 -8.75
CA ASN A 117 19.75 6.06 -8.35
C ASN A 117 20.88 6.25 -7.32
N ALA A 118 21.22 5.23 -6.53
CA ALA A 118 22.32 5.30 -5.58
C ALA A 118 23.71 5.09 -6.21
N LEU A 119 23.77 4.64 -7.47
CA LEU A 119 25.01 4.38 -8.22
C LEU A 119 25.39 5.51 -9.19
N LEU A 120 24.51 6.50 -9.37
CA LEU A 120 24.70 7.70 -10.20
C LEU A 120 25.04 8.90 -9.32
#